data_AF-A0A2M7U185-F1
#
_entry.id   AF-A0A2M7U185-F1
#
_cell.length_a   1.000
_cell.length_b   1.000
_cell.length_c   1.000
_cell.angle_alpha   90.00
_cell.angle_beta   90.00
_cell.angle_gamma   90.00
#
_symmetry.space_group_name_H-M   'P 1'
#
loop_
_entity.id
_entity.type
_entity.pdbx_description
1 polymer ?
#
loop_
_entity_poly.entity_id
_entity_poly.type
_entity_poly.pdbx_seq_one_letter_code
_entity_poly.pdbx_strand_id
1 'polypeptide(L)'
;MLKQIKIKNFAIVDEITVQFGTGFNVITGETGVGKSLLVDALNVVLGDRAYRDVIREGSEFAWVEAEFLVSSDQIKRNLQDWDGPLTGLITLTREIRSQGASKVWINGVPATVQQLKTVGDVLVDLHGQHEHQFLLNEDHHIDFLDAFAETEAEQEVVRTTFKNLQMLENRLRTIEMDQTQFREKFQLFQFQLKEIDEVEPVTDELENLDQERRVLENAQRLNELASEINELTPTITGRVGKILQFLAELGEFDKEADGYLPEIEAASVSLNAVAEWAEIFQQKTQADPERLELIHQRITRLRHLCQKYNRSLAEVLSYREELKFWLRQASETQPDKDGLRRQIVDARVAFSKSAEKLSQKRTLAAQELSRQIIEKLQRLGIPHAQFDVRVTQDEQADGAVEIQHKQFVGDHSG
;
A
#
# COMPACT_ATOMS: atom_id res chain seq x y z
N MET A 1 -37.52 -22.87 12.38
CA MET A 1 -38.85 -23.11 13.00
C MET A 1 -38.76 -22.90 14.50
N LEU A 2 -39.61 -22.05 15.08
CA LEU A 2 -39.76 -21.93 16.54
C LEU A 2 -40.35 -23.23 17.11
N LYS A 3 -39.64 -23.87 18.04
CA LYS A 3 -40.05 -25.10 18.75
C LYS A 3 -40.76 -24.78 20.05
N GLN A 4 -40.21 -23.83 20.80
CA GLN A 4 -40.66 -23.52 22.14
C GLN A 4 -40.32 -22.08 22.49
N ILE A 5 -41.20 -21.43 23.24
CA ILE A 5 -40.90 -20.19 23.95
C ILE A 5 -41.22 -20.36 25.43
N LYS A 6 -40.27 -19.98 26.28
CA LYS A 6 -40.45 -19.91 27.73
C LYS A 6 -40.38 -18.46 28.16
N ILE A 7 -41.32 -18.04 28.99
CA ILE A 7 -41.43 -16.67 29.47
C ILE A 7 -41.61 -16.72 30.97
N LYS A 8 -40.85 -15.89 31.68
CA LYS A 8 -40.89 -15.76 33.13
C LYS A 8 -40.92 -14.29 33.54
N ASN A 9 -41.77 -13.94 34.51
CA ASN A 9 -41.93 -12.60 35.07
C ASN A 9 -42.15 -11.49 34.01
N PHE A 10 -42.90 -11.78 32.95
CA PHE A 10 -43.11 -10.87 31.82
C PHE A 10 -44.56 -10.39 31.78
N ALA A 11 -44.77 -9.08 31.84
CA ALA A 11 -46.07 -8.43 31.92
C ALA A 11 -46.96 -9.06 33.02
N ILE A 12 -48.04 -9.74 32.63
CA ILE A 12 -48.99 -10.39 33.57
C ILE A 12 -48.69 -11.87 33.80
N VAL A 13 -47.57 -12.40 33.31
CA VAL A 13 -47.21 -13.83 33.37
C VAL A 13 -46.12 -14.07 34.40
N ASP A 14 -46.35 -15.05 35.28
CA ASP A 14 -45.35 -15.53 36.23
C ASP A 14 -44.40 -16.51 35.53
N GLU A 15 -44.92 -17.62 35.01
CA GLU A 15 -44.17 -18.55 34.17
C GLU A 15 -45.09 -19.21 33.14
N ILE A 16 -44.68 -19.24 31.88
CA ILE A 16 -45.38 -19.97 30.81
C ILE A 16 -44.36 -20.61 29.86
N THR A 17 -44.67 -21.81 29.40
CA THR A 17 -43.95 -22.49 28.32
C THR A 17 -44.95 -22.85 27.23
N VAL A 18 -44.69 -22.39 26.01
CA VAL A 18 -45.52 -22.71 24.84
C VAL A 18 -44.67 -23.50 23.86
N GLN A 19 -45.19 -24.65 23.42
CA GLN A 19 -44.58 -25.50 22.40
C GLN A 19 -45.33 -25.35 21.08
N PHE A 20 -44.59 -25.25 19.98
CA PHE A 20 -45.13 -25.04 18.64
C PHE A 20 -44.95 -26.28 17.78
N GLY A 21 -45.99 -26.60 17.00
CA GLY A 21 -45.97 -27.66 16.01
C GLY A 21 -45.42 -27.18 14.67
N THR A 22 -45.05 -28.11 13.79
CA THR A 22 -44.61 -27.78 12.43
C THR A 22 -45.78 -27.24 11.60
N GLY A 23 -45.53 -26.21 10.78
CA GLY A 23 -46.52 -25.67 9.85
C GLY A 23 -47.40 -24.60 10.49
N PHE A 24 -48.71 -24.68 10.28
CA PHE A 24 -49.66 -23.65 10.67
C PHE A 24 -50.10 -23.79 12.13
N ASN A 25 -49.74 -22.81 12.96
CA ASN A 25 -50.13 -22.73 14.37
C ASN A 25 -51.15 -21.60 14.55
N VAL A 26 -52.29 -21.89 15.18
CA VAL A 26 -53.34 -20.90 15.45
C VAL A 26 -53.43 -20.67 16.95
N ILE A 27 -53.24 -19.42 17.38
CA ILE A 27 -53.41 -19.00 18.77
C ILE A 27 -54.75 -18.28 18.89
N THR A 28 -55.67 -18.83 19.68
CA THR A 28 -57.00 -18.27 19.95
C THR A 28 -57.17 -17.92 21.43
N GLY A 29 -58.07 -17.00 21.76
CA GLY A 29 -58.40 -16.64 23.14
C GLY A 29 -59.52 -15.59 23.19
N GLU A 30 -59.95 -15.24 24.41
CA GLU A 30 -61.11 -14.36 24.64
C GLU A 30 -60.77 -12.86 24.51
N THR A 31 -59.59 -12.43 24.98
CA THR A 31 -59.27 -11.00 25.14
C THR A 31 -58.04 -10.51 24.36
N GLY A 32 -57.43 -11.33 23.49
CA GLY A 32 -56.27 -10.94 22.66
C GLY A 32 -54.95 -10.68 23.43
N VAL A 33 -55.03 -10.44 24.74
CA VAL A 33 -53.88 -10.17 25.64
C VAL A 33 -52.82 -11.26 25.58
N GLY A 34 -53.22 -12.54 25.57
CA GLY A 34 -52.28 -13.66 25.50
C GLY A 34 -51.53 -13.76 24.17
N LYS A 35 -52.17 -13.34 23.06
CA LYS A 35 -51.52 -13.30 21.74
C LYS A 35 -50.50 -12.17 21.70
N SER A 36 -50.88 -10.96 22.11
CA SER A 36 -49.97 -9.81 22.12
C SER A 36 -48.77 -10.07 23.02
N LEU A 37 -48.98 -10.64 24.21
CA LEU A 37 -47.89 -10.98 25.13
C LEU A 37 -46.87 -11.96 24.52
N LEU A 38 -47.34 -12.98 23.80
CA LEU A 38 -46.45 -13.93 23.11
C LEU A 38 -45.67 -13.26 21.98
N VAL A 39 -46.30 -12.37 21.22
CA VAL A 39 -45.65 -11.60 20.15
C VAL A 39 -44.61 -10.64 20.73
N ASP A 40 -44.96 -9.92 21.80
CA ASP A 40 -44.05 -8.98 22.47
C ASP A 40 -42.83 -9.70 23.07
N ALA A 41 -43.05 -10.85 23.71
CA ALA A 41 -41.96 -11.68 24.22
C ALA A 41 -41.06 -12.20 23.09
N LEU A 42 -41.65 -12.60 21.95
CA LEU A 42 -40.91 -13.05 20.79
C LEU A 42 -40.07 -11.92 20.17
N ASN A 43 -40.63 -10.72 19.99
CA ASN A 43 -39.89 -9.53 19.53
C ASN A 43 -38.68 -9.26 20.43
N VAL A 44 -38.91 -9.28 21.74
CA VAL A 44 -37.86 -9.03 22.73
C VAL A 44 -36.75 -10.08 22.66
N VAL A 45 -37.05 -11.38 22.52
CA VAL A 45 -36.01 -12.41 22.42
C VAL A 45 -35.31 -12.42 21.05
N LEU A 46 -35.91 -11.79 20.03
CA LEU A 46 -35.31 -11.59 18.72
C LEU A 46 -34.43 -10.33 18.60
N GLY A 47 -34.30 -9.54 19.68
CA GLY A 47 -33.37 -8.39 19.70
C GLY A 47 -34.04 -7.01 19.70
N ASP A 48 -35.37 -6.93 19.76
CA ASP A 48 -36.07 -5.65 19.80
C ASP A 48 -35.81 -4.83 21.07
N ARG A 49 -36.19 -3.57 21.06
CA ARG A 49 -36.06 -2.75 22.25
C ARG A 49 -37.01 -3.26 23.35
N ALA A 50 -36.42 -3.71 24.45
CA ALA A 50 -37.16 -4.07 25.65
C ALA A 50 -37.20 -2.88 26.62
N TYR A 51 -38.40 -2.49 27.03
CA TYR A 51 -38.64 -1.48 28.06
C TYR A 51 -38.82 -2.15 29.43
N ARG A 52 -38.71 -1.41 30.53
CA ARG A 52 -38.76 -1.99 31.89
C ARG A 52 -40.19 -2.30 32.36
N ASP A 53 -41.18 -1.72 31.72
CA ASP A 53 -42.61 -1.96 31.92
C ASP A 53 -43.05 -3.38 31.54
N VAL A 54 -42.24 -4.10 30.76
CA VAL A 54 -42.45 -5.53 30.48
C VAL A 54 -42.15 -6.43 31.67
N ILE A 55 -41.54 -5.91 32.75
CA ILE A 55 -41.26 -6.69 33.96
C ILE A 55 -42.52 -6.76 34.82
N ARG A 56 -42.94 -7.97 35.19
CA ARG A 56 -44.08 -8.20 36.07
C ARG A 56 -43.92 -7.44 37.39
N GLU A 57 -45.00 -6.81 37.85
CA GLU A 57 -45.03 -6.09 39.13
C GLU A 57 -44.55 -6.99 40.28
N GLY A 58 -43.64 -6.47 41.11
CA GLY A 58 -43.01 -7.21 42.21
C GLY A 58 -41.82 -8.09 41.83
N SER A 59 -41.42 -8.13 40.55
CA SER A 59 -40.27 -8.92 40.08
C SER A 59 -39.03 -8.05 39.82
N GLU A 60 -37.84 -8.60 40.07
CA GLU A 60 -36.57 -7.91 39.79
C GLU A 60 -36.11 -8.03 38.33
N PHE A 61 -36.60 -9.04 37.62
CA PHE A 61 -36.27 -9.30 36.22
C PHE A 61 -37.40 -10.01 35.49
N ALA A 62 -37.42 -9.86 34.16
CA ALA A 62 -38.17 -10.68 33.21
C ALA A 62 -37.18 -11.52 32.38
N TRP A 63 -37.58 -12.72 32.00
CA TRP A 63 -36.73 -13.66 31.26
C TRP A 63 -37.53 -14.32 30.14
N VAL A 64 -36.98 -14.30 28.92
CA VAL A 64 -37.58 -14.92 27.74
C VAL A 64 -36.54 -15.79 27.06
N GLU A 65 -36.92 -17.01 26.72
CA GLU A 65 -36.11 -17.97 25.97
C GLU A 65 -36.91 -18.53 24.81
N ALA A 66 -36.34 -18.52 23.60
CA ALA A 66 -36.92 -19.12 22.42
C ALA A 66 -35.96 -20.15 21.83
N GLU A 67 -36.47 -21.33 21.53
CA GLU A 67 -35.73 -22.43 20.90
C GLU A 67 -36.19 -22.61 19.46
N PHE A 68 -35.23 -22.66 18.54
CA PHE A 68 -35.45 -22.77 17.10
C PHE A 68 -34.78 -24.03 16.56
N LEU A 69 -35.53 -24.80 15.79
CA LEU A 69 -34.99 -25.83 14.91
C LEU A 69 -34.56 -25.21 13.58
N VAL A 70 -33.33 -25.46 13.18
CA VAL A 70 -32.63 -24.72 12.13
C VAL A 70 -31.77 -25.66 11.29
N SER A 71 -31.73 -25.46 9.98
CA SER A 71 -30.79 -26.17 9.12
C SER A 71 -29.37 -25.60 9.31
N SER A 72 -28.37 -26.47 9.37
CA SER A 72 -26.97 -26.08 9.59
C SER A 72 -26.44 -25.08 8.56
N ASP A 73 -26.98 -25.12 7.34
CA ASP A 73 -26.45 -24.36 6.20
C ASP A 73 -26.96 -22.91 6.15
N GLN A 74 -28.16 -22.66 6.69
CA GLN A 74 -28.76 -21.33 6.72
C GLN A 74 -28.12 -20.44 7.80
N ILE A 75 -27.69 -21.05 8.90
CA ILE A 75 -27.00 -20.35 9.99
C ILE A 75 -25.56 -20.01 9.61
N LYS A 76 -24.80 -20.98 9.07
CA LYS A 76 -23.38 -20.76 8.72
C LYS A 76 -23.16 -19.64 7.72
N ARG A 77 -24.12 -19.39 6.82
CA ARG A 77 -24.02 -18.31 5.83
C ARG A 77 -24.20 -16.93 6.46
N ASN A 78 -25.10 -16.80 7.43
CA ASN A 78 -25.51 -15.51 7.98
C ASN A 78 -24.81 -15.16 9.32
N LEU A 79 -24.16 -16.13 9.96
CA LEU A 79 -23.45 -15.99 11.23
C LEU A 79 -21.98 -16.41 11.09
N GLN A 80 -21.29 -15.85 10.08
CA GLN A 80 -19.88 -16.20 9.77
C GLN A 80 -18.92 -15.89 10.93
N ASP A 81 -19.28 -14.94 11.80
CA ASP A 81 -18.45 -14.48 12.93
C ASP A 81 -18.89 -15.06 14.30
N TRP A 82 -19.74 -16.11 14.32
CA TRP A 82 -20.21 -16.73 15.56
C TRP A 82 -19.47 -18.04 15.86
N ASP A 83 -18.61 -18.02 16.88
CA ASP A 83 -17.83 -19.19 17.34
C ASP A 83 -18.59 -20.13 18.29
N GLY A 84 -19.87 -19.87 18.58
CA GLY A 84 -20.66 -20.70 19.48
C GLY A 84 -21.12 -22.03 18.83
N PRO A 85 -21.48 -23.04 19.64
CA PRO A 85 -21.88 -24.35 19.13
C PRO A 85 -23.17 -24.26 18.30
N LEU A 86 -23.15 -24.78 17.08
CA LEU A 86 -24.30 -24.82 16.15
C LEU A 86 -24.79 -26.26 15.98
N THR A 87 -25.74 -26.69 16.80
CA THR A 87 -26.18 -28.10 16.90
C THR A 87 -27.53 -28.37 16.22
N GLY A 88 -27.88 -27.63 15.16
CA GLY A 88 -29.21 -27.73 14.49
C GLY A 88 -30.38 -27.22 15.35
N LEU A 89 -30.09 -26.82 16.59
CA LEU A 89 -30.95 -26.10 17.51
C LEU A 89 -30.24 -24.79 17.90
N ILE A 90 -31.00 -23.70 17.92
CA ILE A 90 -30.57 -22.42 18.46
C ILE A 90 -31.50 -22.03 19.60
N THR A 91 -30.93 -21.67 20.74
CA THR A 91 -31.61 -21.11 21.89
C THR A 91 -31.21 -19.66 22.03
N LEU A 92 -32.18 -18.76 21.90
CA LEU A 92 -32.03 -17.33 22.15
C LEU A 92 -32.61 -17.01 23.53
N THR A 93 -31.86 -16.32 24.37
CA THR A 93 -32.29 -15.98 25.72
C THR A 93 -32.04 -14.51 26.00
N ARG A 94 -33.03 -13.84 26.58
CA ARG A 94 -32.93 -12.45 27.02
C ARG A 94 -33.49 -12.26 28.42
N GLU A 95 -32.69 -11.62 29.27
CA GLU A 95 -33.06 -11.22 30.61
C GLU A 95 -33.09 -9.69 30.70
N ILE A 96 -34.19 -9.15 31.20
CA ILE A 96 -34.44 -7.70 31.34
C ILE A 96 -34.55 -7.44 32.84
N ARG A 97 -33.69 -6.57 33.37
CA ARG A 97 -33.64 -6.27 34.80
C ARG A 97 -34.28 -4.93 35.11
N SER A 98 -34.91 -4.82 36.28
CA SER A 98 -35.44 -3.56 36.80
C SER A 98 -34.32 -2.53 37.02
N GLN A 99 -33.13 -3.01 37.35
CA GLN A 99 -31.90 -2.23 37.49
C GLN A 99 -30.74 -2.91 36.76
N GLY A 100 -29.93 -2.12 36.04
CA GLY A 100 -28.80 -2.59 35.25
C GLY A 100 -29.11 -2.85 33.78
N ALA A 101 -28.13 -3.40 33.06
CA ALA A 101 -28.25 -3.72 31.64
C ALA A 101 -29.00 -5.05 31.43
N SER A 102 -29.73 -5.15 30.31
CA SER A 102 -30.27 -6.42 29.84
C SER A 102 -29.13 -7.37 29.48
N LYS A 103 -29.30 -8.65 29.79
CA LYS A 103 -28.35 -9.70 29.45
C LYS A 103 -28.94 -10.56 28.35
N VAL A 104 -28.08 -11.04 27.47
CA VAL A 104 -28.45 -11.81 26.29
C VAL A 104 -27.52 -13.00 26.18
N TRP A 105 -28.08 -14.14 25.79
CA TRP A 105 -27.33 -15.35 25.47
C TRP A 105 -27.82 -15.96 24.17
N ILE A 106 -26.89 -16.54 23.42
CA ILE A 106 -27.15 -17.37 22.24
C ILE A 106 -26.50 -18.72 22.53
N ASN A 107 -27.28 -19.80 22.55
CA ASN A 107 -26.83 -21.15 22.93
C ASN A 107 -26.07 -21.18 24.28
N GLY A 108 -26.53 -20.38 25.25
CA GLY A 108 -25.93 -20.28 26.58
C GLY A 108 -24.64 -19.43 26.65
N VAL A 109 -24.13 -18.92 25.52
CA VAL A 109 -22.97 -18.03 25.47
C VAL A 109 -23.42 -16.57 25.53
N PRO A 110 -22.85 -15.73 26.43
CA PRO A 110 -23.18 -14.31 26.49
C PRO A 110 -22.95 -13.62 25.15
N ALA A 111 -23.92 -12.82 24.70
CA ALA A 111 -23.86 -12.10 23.44
C ALA A 111 -24.38 -10.66 23.58
N THR A 112 -24.19 -9.86 22.55
CA THR A 112 -24.75 -8.51 22.46
C THR A 112 -26.18 -8.53 21.92
N VAL A 113 -26.96 -7.49 22.18
CA VAL A 113 -28.30 -7.32 21.60
C VAL A 113 -28.23 -7.23 20.06
N GLN A 114 -27.16 -6.64 19.52
CA GLN A 114 -26.98 -6.54 18.07
C GLN A 114 -26.77 -7.92 17.42
N GLN A 115 -25.96 -8.79 18.05
CA GLN A 115 -25.79 -10.17 17.61
C GLN A 115 -27.11 -10.93 17.68
N LEU A 116 -27.86 -10.77 18.79
CA LEU A 116 -29.20 -11.36 18.92
C LEU A 116 -30.14 -10.94 17.81
N LYS A 117 -30.13 -9.65 17.46
CA LYS A 117 -30.93 -9.08 16.38
C LYS A 117 -30.57 -9.69 15.03
N THR A 118 -29.27 -9.75 14.73
CA THR A 118 -28.75 -10.33 13.47
C THR A 118 -29.19 -11.79 13.32
N VAL A 119 -29.19 -12.56 14.41
CA VAL A 119 -29.70 -13.94 14.42
C VAL A 119 -31.22 -13.97 14.27
N GLY A 120 -31.92 -13.12 15.02
CA GLY A 120 -33.38 -13.04 15.06
C GLY A 120 -33.99 -12.76 13.68
N ASP A 121 -33.44 -11.78 12.95
CA ASP A 121 -33.87 -11.36 11.62
C ASP A 121 -33.80 -12.51 10.58
N VAL A 122 -32.92 -13.50 10.80
CA VAL A 122 -32.80 -14.69 9.94
C VAL A 122 -33.79 -15.80 10.32
N LEU A 123 -34.15 -15.88 11.60
CA LEU A 123 -34.91 -16.99 12.16
C LEU A 123 -36.42 -16.79 12.08
N VAL A 124 -36.88 -15.53 12.16
CA VAL A 124 -38.29 -15.18 12.25
C VAL A 124 -38.58 -13.93 11.43
N ASP A 125 -39.57 -14.02 10.55
CA ASP A 125 -40.21 -12.87 9.92
C ASP A 125 -41.55 -12.60 10.63
N LEU A 126 -41.71 -11.40 11.20
CA LEU A 126 -42.86 -11.01 12.02
C LEU A 126 -43.64 -9.90 11.33
N HIS A 127 -44.88 -10.19 10.95
CA HIS A 127 -45.79 -9.21 10.35
C HIS A 127 -46.73 -8.61 11.41
N GLY A 128 -46.66 -7.28 11.64
CA GLY A 128 -47.34 -6.56 12.72
C GLY A 128 -46.98 -5.06 12.83
N GLN A 129 -47.49 -4.36 13.86
CA GLN A 129 -47.39 -2.87 13.97
C GLN A 129 -45.97 -2.31 14.27
N HIS A 130 -44.96 -3.16 14.52
CA HIS A 130 -43.59 -2.77 14.86
C HIS A 130 -42.58 -3.69 14.12
N GLU A 131 -42.27 -3.36 12.87
CA GLU A 131 -41.96 -4.39 11.86
C GLU A 131 -40.51 -4.28 11.34
N HIS A 132 -39.69 -5.33 11.53
CA HIS A 132 -38.47 -5.58 10.74
C HIS A 132 -38.92 -6.19 9.41
N GLN A 133 -39.25 -5.36 8.43
CA GLN A 133 -39.77 -5.89 7.17
C GLN A 133 -38.61 -6.23 6.24
N PHE A 134 -38.21 -7.52 6.22
CA PHE A 134 -37.38 -8.08 5.15
C PHE A 134 -37.97 -7.73 3.77
N LEU A 135 -39.30 -7.67 3.67
CA LEU A 135 -40.04 -7.21 2.49
C LEU A 135 -39.87 -5.72 2.15
N LEU A 136 -39.61 -4.83 3.11
CA LEU A 136 -39.39 -3.39 2.84
C LEU A 136 -37.93 -3.02 2.69
N ASN A 137 -37.00 -3.95 2.95
CA ASN A 137 -35.61 -3.68 2.72
C ASN A 137 -35.31 -3.72 1.22
N GLU A 138 -35.02 -2.56 0.64
CA GLU A 138 -34.72 -2.37 -0.79
C GLU A 138 -33.56 -3.26 -1.24
N ASP A 139 -32.58 -3.51 -0.36
CA ASP A 139 -31.41 -4.37 -0.65
C ASP A 139 -31.80 -5.82 -0.99
N HIS A 140 -32.95 -6.31 -0.48
CA HIS A 140 -33.42 -7.68 -0.71
C HIS A 140 -34.49 -7.79 -1.80
N HIS A 141 -34.93 -6.67 -2.38
CA HIS A 141 -35.99 -6.70 -3.41
C HIS A 141 -35.57 -7.50 -4.64
N ILE A 142 -34.29 -7.40 -5.01
CA ILE A 142 -33.73 -8.14 -6.13
C ILE A 142 -33.72 -9.66 -5.89
N ASP A 143 -33.51 -10.09 -4.64
CA ASP A 143 -33.49 -11.51 -4.26
C ASP A 143 -34.87 -12.15 -4.48
N PHE A 144 -35.96 -11.44 -4.18
CA PHE A 144 -37.31 -11.94 -4.44
C PHE A 144 -37.60 -12.10 -5.93
N LEU A 145 -37.17 -11.11 -6.72
CA LEU A 145 -37.36 -11.15 -8.16
C LEU A 145 -36.54 -12.28 -8.79
N ASP A 146 -35.29 -12.43 -8.36
CA ASP A 146 -34.38 -13.48 -8.84
C ASP A 146 -34.85 -14.89 -8.45
N ALA A 147 -35.35 -15.06 -7.22
CA ALA A 147 -35.94 -16.33 -6.79
C ALA A 147 -37.23 -16.66 -7.56
N PHE A 148 -38.06 -15.66 -7.87
CA PHE A 148 -39.26 -15.85 -8.70
C PHE A 148 -38.90 -16.18 -10.16
N ALA A 149 -37.82 -15.60 -10.67
CA ALA A 149 -37.35 -15.75 -12.04
C ALA A 149 -36.44 -16.99 -12.24
N GLU A 150 -36.04 -17.66 -11.17
CA GLU A 150 -35.06 -18.77 -11.17
C GLU A 150 -33.78 -18.38 -11.93
N THR A 151 -33.16 -17.25 -11.55
CA THR A 151 -32.01 -16.64 -12.26
C THR A 151 -30.64 -17.14 -11.80
N GLU A 152 -30.56 -18.16 -10.94
CA GLU A 152 -29.31 -18.60 -10.32
C GLU A 152 -28.23 -18.95 -11.35
N ALA A 153 -28.63 -19.57 -12.48
CA ALA A 153 -27.69 -19.93 -13.55
C ALA A 153 -27.14 -18.69 -14.28
N GLU A 154 -27.98 -17.70 -14.58
CA GLU A 154 -27.54 -16.46 -15.21
C GLU A 154 -26.68 -15.60 -14.26
N GLN A 155 -27.04 -15.54 -12.97
CA GLN A 155 -26.25 -14.85 -11.95
C GLN A 155 -24.84 -15.43 -11.85
N GLU A 156 -24.68 -16.76 -11.92
CA GLU A 156 -23.35 -17.38 -11.88
C GLU A 156 -22.51 -17.04 -13.13
N VAL A 157 -23.13 -16.96 -14.32
CA VAL A 157 -22.45 -16.52 -15.54
C VAL A 157 -21.99 -15.05 -15.43
N VAL A 158 -22.83 -14.19 -14.86
CA VAL A 158 -22.48 -12.79 -14.60
C VAL A 158 -21.31 -12.69 -13.61
N ARG A 159 -21.36 -13.41 -12.49
CA ARG A 159 -20.28 -13.42 -11.48
C ARG A 159 -18.95 -13.88 -12.08
N THR A 160 -18.97 -14.95 -12.87
CA THR A 160 -17.76 -15.52 -13.46
C THR A 160 -17.14 -14.59 -14.50
N THR A 161 -17.95 -14.00 -15.38
CA THR A 161 -17.48 -13.04 -16.39
C THR A 161 -16.99 -11.73 -15.78
N PHE A 162 -17.68 -11.20 -14.75
CA PHE A 162 -17.25 -10.03 -14.00
C PHE A 162 -15.90 -10.25 -13.30
N LYS A 163 -15.74 -11.39 -12.61
CA LYS A 163 -14.49 -11.76 -11.94
C LYS A 163 -13.33 -11.86 -12.92
N ASN A 164 -13.57 -12.42 -14.11
CA ASN A 164 -12.56 -12.49 -15.17
C ASN A 164 -12.15 -11.09 -15.66
N LEU A 165 -13.11 -10.19 -15.90
CA LEU A 165 -12.85 -8.81 -16.28
C LEU A 165 -12.00 -8.09 -15.21
N GLN A 166 -12.41 -8.16 -13.94
CA GLN A 166 -11.67 -7.54 -12.83
C GLN A 166 -10.25 -8.08 -12.69
N MET A 167 -10.06 -9.39 -12.86
CA MET A 167 -8.73 -10.00 -12.81
C MET A 167 -7.80 -9.45 -13.90
N LEU A 168 -8.30 -9.33 -15.14
CA LEU A 168 -7.52 -8.83 -16.26
C LEU A 168 -7.20 -7.33 -16.10
N GLU A 169 -8.17 -6.52 -15.67
CA GLU A 169 -7.98 -5.09 -15.39
C GLU A 169 -6.98 -4.87 -14.25
N ASN A 170 -7.06 -5.66 -13.17
CA ASN A 170 -6.08 -5.61 -12.08
C ASN A 170 -4.69 -5.99 -12.56
N ARG A 171 -4.57 -7.04 -13.38
CA ARG A 171 -3.29 -7.45 -13.97
C ARG A 171 -2.68 -6.34 -14.85
N LEU A 172 -3.50 -5.66 -15.66
CA LEU A 172 -3.03 -4.53 -16.48
C LEU A 172 -2.55 -3.38 -15.59
N ARG A 173 -3.32 -3.02 -14.55
CA ARG A 173 -2.93 -1.98 -13.59
C ARG A 173 -1.61 -2.30 -12.90
N THR A 174 -1.40 -3.52 -12.43
CA THR A 174 -0.13 -3.95 -11.83
C THR A 174 1.03 -3.77 -12.81
N ILE A 175 0.88 -4.25 -14.05
CA ILE A 175 1.92 -4.10 -15.09
C ILE A 175 2.19 -2.62 -15.42
N GLU A 176 1.16 -1.76 -15.41
CA GLU A 176 1.31 -0.32 -15.65
C GLU A 176 2.01 0.40 -14.49
N MET A 177 1.70 0.05 -13.24
CA MET A 177 2.40 0.56 -12.06
C MET A 177 3.87 0.14 -12.05
N ASP A 178 4.14 -1.16 -12.28
CA ASP A 178 5.49 -1.70 -12.32
C ASP A 178 6.30 -1.06 -13.46
N GLN A 179 5.67 -0.79 -14.62
CA GLN A 179 6.34 -0.09 -15.72
C GLN A 179 6.71 1.36 -15.40
N THR A 180 5.92 2.06 -14.58
CA THR A 180 6.23 3.45 -14.23
C THR A 180 7.49 3.50 -13.38
N GLN A 181 7.54 2.69 -12.30
CA GLN A 181 8.72 2.55 -11.46
C GLN A 181 9.93 2.03 -12.25
N PHE A 182 9.70 1.08 -13.15
CA PHE A 182 10.73 0.55 -14.03
C PHE A 182 11.30 1.62 -14.96
N ARG A 183 10.46 2.47 -15.58
CA ARG A 183 10.91 3.56 -16.46
C ARG A 183 11.77 4.58 -15.71
N GLU A 184 11.35 4.98 -14.51
CA GLU A 184 12.13 5.91 -13.67
C GLU A 184 13.50 5.32 -13.34
N LYS A 185 13.54 4.05 -12.90
CA LYS A 185 14.78 3.34 -12.60
C LYS A 185 15.66 3.17 -13.84
N PHE A 186 15.06 2.86 -14.99
CA PHE A 186 15.76 2.72 -16.26
C PHE A 186 16.42 4.04 -16.67
N GLN A 187 15.69 5.16 -16.61
CA GLN A 187 16.23 6.48 -16.93
C GLN A 187 17.35 6.89 -15.97
N LEU A 188 17.17 6.64 -14.66
CA LEU A 188 18.20 6.88 -13.66
C LEU A 188 19.49 6.10 -13.97
N PHE A 189 19.37 4.80 -14.23
CA PHE A 189 20.52 3.95 -14.50
C PHE A 189 21.20 4.29 -15.82
N GLN A 190 20.44 4.69 -16.84
CA GLN A 190 20.98 5.18 -18.10
C GLN A 190 21.76 6.48 -17.90
N PHE A 191 21.23 7.40 -17.09
CA PHE A 191 21.91 8.65 -16.75
C PHE A 191 23.21 8.39 -15.98
N GLN A 192 23.18 7.52 -14.96
CA GLN A 192 24.34 7.17 -14.16
C GLN A 192 25.42 6.47 -15.00
N LEU A 193 25.03 5.54 -15.88
CA LEU A 193 25.97 4.88 -16.77
C LEU A 193 26.64 5.87 -17.71
N LYS A 194 25.86 6.77 -18.32
CA LYS A 194 26.39 7.82 -19.20
C LYS A 194 27.38 8.73 -18.47
N GLU A 195 27.05 9.15 -17.25
CA GLU A 195 27.95 9.97 -16.45
C GLU A 195 29.27 9.26 -16.10
N ILE A 196 29.23 7.98 -15.75
CA ILE A 196 30.46 7.20 -15.49
C ILE A 196 31.25 7.02 -16.77
N ASP A 197 30.57 6.72 -17.89
CA ASP A 197 31.20 6.52 -19.20
C ASP A 197 31.86 7.81 -19.72
N GLU A 198 31.30 9.00 -19.48
CA GLU A 198 31.89 10.29 -19.87
C GLU A 198 33.23 10.60 -19.16
N VAL A 199 33.44 10.06 -17.95
CA VAL A 199 34.71 10.24 -17.21
C VAL A 199 35.77 9.23 -17.66
N GLU A 200 35.37 8.13 -18.29
CA GLU A 200 36.26 7.04 -18.72
C GLU A 200 37.26 6.60 -17.63
N PRO A 201 36.79 6.23 -16.42
CA PRO A 201 37.69 5.78 -15.35
C PRO A 201 38.36 4.45 -15.71
N VAL A 202 39.62 4.31 -15.30
CA VAL A 202 40.41 3.07 -15.47
C VAL A 202 40.75 2.47 -14.12
N THR A 203 40.94 1.15 -14.08
CA THR A 203 41.38 0.44 -12.87
C THR A 203 42.74 0.95 -12.38
N ASP A 204 42.89 1.09 -11.07
CA ASP A 204 44.10 1.57 -10.38
C ASP A 204 44.61 2.95 -10.83
N GLU A 205 43.76 3.73 -11.53
CA GLU A 205 44.16 5.01 -12.11
C GLU A 205 44.48 6.06 -11.04
N LEU A 206 43.67 6.13 -9.97
CA LEU A 206 43.91 7.07 -8.88
C LEU A 206 45.22 6.76 -8.14
N GLU A 207 45.49 5.49 -7.88
CA GLU A 207 46.71 5.04 -7.21
C GLU A 207 47.96 5.38 -8.05
N ASN A 208 47.90 5.15 -9.37
CA ASN A 208 48.98 5.48 -10.28
C ASN A 208 49.21 7.00 -10.38
N LEU A 209 48.13 7.78 -10.50
CA LEU A 209 48.21 9.24 -10.56
C LEU A 209 48.71 9.86 -9.25
N ASP A 210 48.31 9.34 -8.08
CA ASP A 210 48.82 9.83 -6.80
C ASP A 210 50.32 9.50 -6.61
N GLN A 211 50.82 8.40 -7.14
CA GLN A 211 52.25 8.10 -7.17
C GLN A 211 53.02 9.08 -8.07
N GLU A 212 52.55 9.28 -9.30
CA GLU A 212 53.15 10.22 -10.26
C GLU A 212 53.15 11.65 -9.71
N ARG A 213 52.02 12.07 -9.12
CA ARG A 213 51.86 13.38 -8.46
C ARG A 213 52.93 13.61 -7.39
N ARG A 214 53.16 12.64 -6.51
CA ARG A 214 54.17 12.76 -5.44
C ARG A 214 55.58 12.96 -6.00
N VAL A 215 55.92 12.25 -7.08
CA VAL A 215 57.23 12.38 -7.73
C VAL A 215 57.40 13.78 -8.30
N LEU A 216 56.38 14.30 -9.00
CA LEU A 216 56.40 15.63 -9.61
C LEU A 216 56.35 16.77 -8.58
N GLU A 217 55.54 16.66 -7.53
CA GLU A 217 55.49 17.63 -6.42
C GLU A 217 56.86 17.72 -5.73
N ASN A 218 57.52 16.58 -5.50
CA ASN A 218 58.88 16.56 -4.95
C ASN A 218 59.89 17.21 -5.90
N ALA A 219 59.83 16.90 -7.20
CA ALA A 219 60.72 17.50 -8.21
C ALA A 219 60.53 19.03 -8.29
N GLN A 220 59.28 19.50 -8.25
CA GLN A 220 58.98 20.93 -8.20
C GLN A 220 59.55 21.58 -6.94
N ARG A 221 59.33 20.98 -5.76
CA ARG A 221 59.84 21.54 -4.50
C ARG A 221 61.37 21.57 -4.45
N LEU A 222 62.03 20.55 -5.00
CA LEU A 222 63.49 20.51 -5.15
C LEU A 222 63.99 21.65 -6.07
N ASN A 223 63.30 21.92 -7.17
CA ASN A 223 63.62 23.02 -8.08
C ASN A 223 63.38 24.39 -7.45
N GLU A 224 62.30 24.58 -6.70
CA GLU A 224 62.02 25.82 -5.96
C GLU A 224 63.14 26.13 -4.95
N LEU A 225 63.52 25.14 -4.14
CA LEU A 225 64.59 25.30 -3.15
C LEU A 225 65.94 25.60 -3.81
N ALA A 226 66.27 24.91 -4.92
CA ALA A 226 67.49 25.19 -5.67
C ALA A 226 67.47 26.61 -6.28
N SER A 227 66.31 27.07 -6.77
CA SER A 227 66.12 28.43 -7.27
C SER A 227 66.31 29.47 -6.17
N GLU A 228 65.72 29.26 -4.98
CA GLU A 228 65.91 30.15 -3.83
C GLU A 228 67.39 30.25 -3.42
N ILE A 229 68.12 29.13 -3.43
CA ILE A 229 69.58 29.12 -3.17
C ILE A 229 70.32 29.95 -4.24
N ASN A 230 69.99 29.76 -5.52
CA ASN A 230 70.59 30.52 -6.63
C ASN A 230 70.29 32.03 -6.55
N GLU A 231 69.12 32.44 -6.07
CA GLU A 231 68.76 33.85 -5.88
C GLU A 231 69.49 34.49 -4.68
N LEU A 232 69.63 33.76 -3.57
CA LEU A 232 70.26 34.27 -2.35
C LEU A 232 71.78 34.41 -2.50
N THR A 233 72.42 33.48 -3.21
CA THR A 233 73.89 33.37 -3.20
C THR A 233 74.62 34.60 -3.76
N PRO A 234 74.24 35.21 -4.90
CA PRO A 234 74.91 36.41 -5.43
C PRO A 234 74.89 37.59 -4.45
N THR A 235 73.79 37.77 -3.71
CA THR A 235 73.67 38.83 -2.71
C THR A 235 74.60 38.60 -1.52
N ILE A 236 74.69 37.35 -1.05
CA ILE A 236 75.56 36.97 0.08
C ILE A 236 77.03 37.07 -0.35
N THR A 237 77.40 36.48 -1.49
CA THR A 237 78.77 36.56 -2.04
C THR A 237 79.20 38.02 -2.25
N GLY A 238 78.30 38.87 -2.75
CA GLY A 238 78.57 40.31 -2.88
C GLY A 238 78.82 41.02 -1.55
N ARG A 239 78.15 40.62 -0.46
CA ARG A 239 78.41 41.15 0.89
C ARG A 239 79.72 40.62 1.47
N VAL A 240 80.02 39.34 1.27
CA VAL A 240 81.30 38.71 1.66
C VAL A 240 82.47 39.39 0.94
N GLY A 241 82.32 39.70 -0.35
CA GLY A 241 83.32 40.47 -1.10
C GLY A 241 83.57 41.87 -0.53
N LYS A 242 82.53 42.54 -0.01
CA LYS A 242 82.71 43.83 0.69
C LYS A 242 83.39 43.67 2.04
N ILE A 243 83.09 42.61 2.79
CA ILE A 243 83.77 42.32 4.06
C ILE A 243 85.27 42.07 3.81
N LEU A 244 85.62 41.34 2.75
CA LEU A 244 87.02 41.16 2.34
C LEU A 244 87.71 42.51 2.05
N GLN A 245 87.05 43.41 1.33
CA GLN A 245 87.59 44.75 1.06
C GLN A 245 87.81 45.55 2.35
N PHE A 246 86.84 45.55 3.26
CA PHE A 246 86.96 46.27 4.54
C PHE A 246 87.99 45.66 5.49
N LEU A 247 88.14 44.34 5.52
CA LEU A 247 89.18 43.67 6.32
C LEU A 247 90.57 43.97 5.77
N ALA A 248 90.74 43.99 4.45
CA ALA A 248 92.01 44.37 3.83
C ALA A 248 92.39 45.82 4.14
N GLU A 249 91.42 46.75 4.09
CA GLU A 249 91.62 48.15 4.48
C GLU A 249 91.93 48.30 5.98
N LEU A 250 91.24 47.56 6.86
CA LEU A 250 91.53 47.51 8.30
C LEU A 250 92.95 46.99 8.59
N GLY A 251 93.41 46.00 7.82
CA GLY A 251 94.76 45.43 7.91
C GLY A 251 95.89 46.42 7.62
N GLU A 252 95.59 47.56 6.98
CA GLU A 252 96.53 48.67 6.82
C GLU A 252 96.75 49.43 8.14
N PHE A 253 95.77 49.42 9.05
CA PHE A 253 95.79 50.12 10.34
C PHE A 253 96.10 49.20 11.52
N ASP A 254 95.58 47.97 11.51
CA ASP A 254 95.78 46.96 12.55
C ASP A 254 96.03 45.58 11.93
N LYS A 255 97.22 45.02 12.17
CA LYS A 255 97.66 43.74 11.61
C LYS A 255 96.92 42.53 12.19
N GLU A 256 96.16 42.68 13.27
CA GLU A 256 95.28 41.60 13.75
C GLU A 256 94.20 41.24 12.73
N ALA A 257 93.73 42.20 11.92
CA ALA A 257 92.71 41.98 10.89
C ALA A 257 93.17 41.05 9.75
N ASP A 258 94.48 41.04 9.43
CA ASP A 258 95.06 40.17 8.40
C ASP A 258 94.87 38.67 8.74
N GLY A 259 94.72 38.33 10.03
CA GLY A 259 94.49 36.96 10.50
C GLY A 259 93.13 36.36 10.10
N TYR A 260 92.13 37.19 9.83
CA TYR A 260 90.76 36.75 9.48
C TYR A 260 90.50 36.72 7.97
N LEU A 261 91.38 37.30 7.14
CA LEU A 261 91.25 37.27 5.67
C LEU A 261 91.11 35.83 5.13
N PRO A 262 91.93 34.85 5.54
CA PRO A 262 91.80 33.47 5.05
C PRO A 262 90.45 32.83 5.38
N GLU A 263 89.85 33.17 6.53
CA GLU A 263 88.55 32.62 6.95
C GLU A 263 87.41 33.13 6.05
N ILE A 264 87.42 34.42 5.72
CA ILE A 264 86.40 35.02 4.85
C ILE A 264 86.61 34.62 3.38
N GLU A 265 87.86 34.48 2.92
CA GLU A 265 88.16 33.94 1.58
C GLU A 265 87.65 32.50 1.44
N ALA A 266 87.89 31.64 2.44
CA ALA A 266 87.37 30.28 2.47
C ALA A 266 85.82 30.23 2.47
N ALA A 267 85.17 31.15 3.19
CA ALA A 267 83.72 31.29 3.17
C ALA A 267 83.19 31.69 1.78
N SER A 268 83.87 32.62 1.09
CA SER A 268 83.53 33.05 -0.28
C SER A 268 83.61 31.89 -1.28
N VAL A 269 84.70 31.11 -1.23
CA VAL A 269 84.87 29.92 -2.09
C VAL A 269 83.78 28.89 -1.82
N SER A 270 83.47 28.64 -0.54
CA SER A 270 82.43 27.68 -0.15
C SER A 270 81.04 28.11 -0.65
N LEU A 271 80.72 29.39 -0.58
CA LEU A 271 79.45 29.93 -1.08
C LEU A 271 79.32 29.79 -2.61
N ASN A 272 80.39 30.06 -3.35
CA ASN A 272 80.39 29.89 -4.81
C ASN A 272 80.20 28.42 -5.22
N ALA A 273 80.81 27.49 -4.49
CA ALA A 273 80.63 26.05 -4.74
C ALA A 273 79.18 25.60 -4.48
N VAL A 274 78.51 26.17 -3.47
CA VAL A 274 77.08 25.90 -3.20
C VAL A 274 76.19 26.46 -4.33
N ALA A 275 76.50 27.63 -4.88
CA ALA A 275 75.79 28.19 -6.03
C ALA A 275 75.91 27.30 -7.27
N GLU A 276 77.13 26.90 -7.61
CA GLU A 276 77.40 26.03 -8.77
C GLU A 276 76.71 24.68 -8.62
N TRP A 277 76.74 24.10 -7.41
CA TRP A 277 75.99 22.88 -7.11
C TRP A 277 74.48 23.07 -7.32
N ALA A 278 73.90 24.17 -6.81
CA ALA A 278 72.46 24.43 -6.90
C ALA A 278 72.00 24.63 -8.36
N GLU A 279 72.80 25.31 -9.19
CA GLU A 279 72.56 25.45 -10.63
C GLU A 279 72.59 24.10 -11.36
N ILE A 280 73.63 23.29 -11.12
CA ILE A 280 73.74 21.94 -11.71
C ILE A 280 72.59 21.03 -11.23
N PHE A 281 72.20 21.16 -9.96
CA PHE A 281 71.12 20.38 -9.36
C PHE A 281 69.76 20.73 -9.99
N GLN A 282 69.50 22.02 -10.24
CA GLN A 282 68.30 22.48 -10.93
C GLN A 282 68.23 21.98 -12.38
N GLN A 283 69.36 22.00 -13.12
CA GLN A 283 69.42 21.47 -14.49
C GLN A 283 69.15 19.96 -14.57
N LYS A 284 69.50 19.21 -13.50
CA LYS A 284 69.27 17.75 -13.42
C LYS A 284 67.85 17.39 -12.98
N THR A 285 67.16 18.30 -12.28
CA THR A 285 65.83 18.04 -11.73
C THR A 285 64.77 18.40 -12.76
N GLN A 286 64.18 17.38 -13.39
CA GLN A 286 63.09 17.56 -14.35
C GLN A 286 61.78 17.82 -13.59
N ALA A 287 61.37 19.08 -13.49
CA ALA A 287 60.01 19.43 -13.10
C ALA A 287 59.15 19.62 -14.37
N ASP A 288 57.93 19.11 -14.34
CA ASP A 288 56.93 19.28 -15.40
C ASP A 288 55.63 19.84 -14.78
N PRO A 289 55.52 21.19 -14.67
CA PRO A 289 54.35 21.83 -14.08
C PRO A 289 53.06 21.59 -14.88
N GLU A 290 53.16 21.50 -16.21
CA GLU A 290 52.00 21.26 -17.07
C GLU A 290 51.43 19.86 -16.84
N ARG A 291 52.31 18.85 -16.75
CA ARG A 291 51.90 17.48 -16.41
C ARG A 291 51.28 17.39 -15.01
N LEU A 292 51.86 18.07 -14.03
CA LEU A 292 51.35 18.07 -12.65
C LEU A 292 49.92 18.65 -12.58
N GLU A 293 49.65 19.75 -13.29
CA GLU A 293 48.32 20.35 -13.37
C GLU A 293 47.31 19.41 -14.04
N LEU A 294 47.68 18.74 -15.14
CA LEU A 294 46.82 17.73 -15.78
C LEU A 294 46.48 16.57 -14.85
N ILE A 295 47.45 16.11 -14.04
CA ILE A 295 47.24 15.06 -13.03
C ILE A 295 46.28 15.54 -11.94
N HIS A 296 46.45 16.76 -11.41
CA HIS A 296 45.54 17.33 -10.42
C HIS A 296 44.11 17.43 -10.95
N GLN A 297 43.93 17.90 -12.19
CA GLN A 297 42.62 17.96 -12.83
C GLN A 297 41.99 16.57 -13.00
N ARG A 298 42.78 15.58 -13.44
CA ARG A 298 42.29 14.20 -13.60
C ARG A 298 41.91 13.56 -12.27
N ILE A 299 42.75 13.67 -11.25
CA ILE A 299 42.45 13.19 -9.88
C ILE A 299 41.18 13.83 -9.36
N THR A 300 40.98 15.13 -9.58
CA THR A 300 39.77 15.85 -9.14
C THR A 300 38.51 15.29 -9.80
N ARG A 301 38.54 15.04 -11.11
CA ARG A 301 37.41 14.42 -11.84
C ARG A 301 37.08 13.02 -11.29
N LEU A 302 38.10 12.18 -11.09
CA LEU A 302 37.93 10.83 -10.55
C LEU A 302 37.41 10.85 -9.10
N ARG A 303 37.92 11.73 -8.24
CA ARG A 303 37.44 11.88 -6.86
C ARG A 303 36.02 12.39 -6.80
N HIS A 304 35.64 13.34 -7.66
CA HIS A 304 34.26 13.81 -7.76
C HIS A 304 33.31 12.68 -8.16
N LEU A 305 33.71 11.81 -9.10
CA LEU A 305 32.95 10.63 -9.47
C LEU A 305 32.77 9.66 -8.29
N CYS A 306 33.86 9.33 -7.59
CA CYS A 306 33.85 8.50 -6.38
C CYS A 306 32.94 9.08 -5.28
N GLN A 307 33.01 10.39 -5.05
CA GLN A 307 32.20 11.08 -4.05
C GLN A 307 30.71 11.07 -4.44
N LYS A 308 30.39 11.32 -5.71
CA LYS A 308 29.00 11.34 -6.19
C LYS A 308 28.31 10.00 -6.00
N TYR A 309 29.03 8.90 -6.24
CA TYR A 309 28.52 7.55 -6.08
C TYR A 309 28.80 6.94 -4.68
N ASN A 310 29.45 7.71 -3.80
CA ASN A 310 29.90 7.29 -2.47
C ASN A 310 30.60 5.93 -2.46
N ARG A 311 31.56 5.77 -3.38
CA ARG A 311 32.25 4.51 -3.69
C ARG A 311 33.71 4.77 -4.00
N SER A 312 34.57 3.79 -3.76
CA SER A 312 35.93 3.76 -4.30
C SER A 312 35.92 3.62 -5.83
N LEU A 313 37.04 3.91 -6.49
CA LEU A 313 37.12 3.83 -7.96
C LEU A 313 36.84 2.41 -8.48
N ALA A 314 37.35 1.39 -7.79
CA ALA A 314 37.08 -0.01 -8.11
C ALA A 314 35.59 -0.36 -7.98
N GLU A 315 34.93 0.13 -6.93
CA GLU A 315 33.49 -0.06 -6.73
C GLU A 315 32.66 0.70 -7.77
N VAL A 316 33.09 1.88 -8.21
CA VAL A 316 32.44 2.62 -9.31
C VAL A 316 32.52 1.82 -10.62
N LEU A 317 33.66 1.19 -10.91
CA LEU A 317 33.82 0.32 -12.09
C LEU A 317 32.97 -0.95 -12.01
N SER A 318 32.88 -1.58 -10.84
CA SER A 318 31.96 -2.71 -10.62
C SER A 318 30.51 -2.27 -10.83
N TYR A 319 30.13 -1.15 -10.24
CA TYR A 319 28.79 -0.59 -10.34
C TYR A 319 28.43 -0.24 -11.80
N ARG A 320 29.38 0.25 -12.59
CA ARG A 320 29.21 0.49 -14.03
C ARG A 320 28.82 -0.79 -14.78
N GLU A 321 29.49 -1.91 -14.49
CA GLU A 321 29.17 -3.20 -15.13
C GLU A 321 27.82 -3.75 -14.66
N GLU A 322 27.47 -3.57 -13.38
CA GLU A 322 26.13 -3.89 -12.85
C GLU A 322 25.03 -3.09 -13.59
N LEU A 323 25.24 -1.79 -13.80
CA LEU A 323 24.31 -0.93 -14.55
C LEU A 323 24.15 -1.41 -15.99
N LYS A 324 25.25 -1.72 -16.70
CA LYS A 324 25.21 -2.25 -18.07
C LYS A 324 24.48 -3.58 -18.18
N PHE A 325 24.68 -4.46 -17.21
CA PHE A 325 24.01 -5.76 -17.18
C PHE A 325 22.51 -5.59 -16.93
N TRP A 326 22.13 -4.75 -15.96
CA TRP A 326 20.74 -4.48 -15.63
C TRP A 326 19.99 -3.84 -16.82
N LEU A 327 20.58 -2.82 -17.47
CA LEU A 327 19.98 -2.14 -18.61
C LEU A 327 19.77 -3.07 -19.81
N ARG A 328 20.68 -4.03 -20.04
CA ARG A 328 20.51 -5.06 -21.07
C ARG A 328 19.30 -5.95 -20.80
N GLN A 329 19.21 -6.55 -19.60
CA GLN A 329 18.05 -7.38 -19.23
C GLN A 329 16.72 -6.61 -19.30
N ALA A 330 16.74 -5.36 -18.84
CA ALA A 330 15.59 -4.47 -18.86
C ALA A 330 15.03 -4.25 -20.29
N SER A 331 15.88 -4.24 -21.32
CA SER A 331 15.46 -4.05 -22.70
C SER A 331 14.77 -5.29 -23.32
N GLU A 332 15.02 -6.49 -22.78
CA GLU A 332 14.54 -7.76 -23.35
C GLU A 332 13.17 -8.18 -22.79
N THR A 333 12.73 -7.61 -21.67
CA THR A 333 11.53 -8.07 -20.95
C THR A 333 10.41 -7.03 -21.03
N GLN A 334 9.63 -7.03 -22.10
CA GLN A 334 8.37 -6.27 -22.15
C GLN A 334 7.15 -7.20 -22.04
N PRO A 335 6.28 -6.99 -21.03
CA PRO A 335 5.03 -7.73 -20.95
C PRO A 335 4.11 -7.36 -22.11
N ASP A 336 3.43 -8.34 -22.69
CA ASP A 336 2.46 -8.17 -23.79
C ASP A 336 1.20 -7.44 -23.32
N LYS A 337 1.29 -6.11 -23.30
CA LYS A 337 0.18 -5.22 -22.91
C LYS A 337 -0.93 -5.20 -23.95
N ASP A 338 -0.58 -5.28 -25.22
CA ASP A 338 -1.57 -5.19 -26.31
C ASP A 338 -2.42 -6.45 -26.35
N GLY A 339 -1.82 -7.63 -26.11
CA GLY A 339 -2.55 -8.87 -25.89
C GLY A 339 -3.48 -8.79 -24.69
N LEU A 340 -3.02 -8.24 -23.55
CA LEU A 340 -3.85 -8.10 -22.35
C LEU A 340 -5.02 -7.13 -22.55
N ARG A 341 -4.79 -6.00 -23.24
CA ARG A 341 -5.85 -5.03 -23.57
C ARG A 341 -6.93 -5.64 -24.46
N ARG A 342 -6.56 -6.47 -25.45
CA ARG A 342 -7.53 -7.21 -26.27
C ARG A 342 -8.37 -8.17 -25.42
N GLN A 343 -7.74 -8.91 -24.50
CA GLN A 343 -8.46 -9.81 -23.59
C GLN A 343 -9.45 -9.06 -22.68
N ILE A 344 -9.12 -7.85 -22.22
CA ILE A 344 -10.04 -7.01 -21.44
C ILE A 344 -11.25 -6.60 -22.28
N VAL A 345 -11.05 -6.21 -23.54
CA VAL A 345 -12.17 -5.89 -24.46
C VAL A 345 -13.08 -7.11 -24.64
N ASP A 346 -12.52 -8.28 -24.90
CA ASP A 346 -13.29 -9.52 -25.07
C ASP A 346 -14.04 -9.90 -23.77
N ALA A 347 -13.40 -9.76 -22.61
CA ALA A 347 -14.01 -10.03 -21.31
C ALA A 347 -15.16 -9.05 -20.99
N ARG A 348 -15.00 -7.77 -21.35
CA ARG A 348 -16.04 -6.74 -21.19
C ARG A 348 -17.26 -7.02 -22.07
N VAL A 349 -17.04 -7.44 -23.31
CA VAL A 349 -18.13 -7.88 -24.20
C VAL A 349 -18.86 -9.10 -23.63
N ALA A 350 -18.13 -10.08 -23.09
CA ALA A 350 -18.72 -11.27 -22.48
C ALA A 350 -19.57 -10.90 -21.24
N PHE A 351 -19.03 -10.07 -20.34
CA PHE A 351 -19.75 -9.59 -19.16
C PHE A 351 -21.01 -8.80 -19.53
N SER A 352 -20.90 -7.89 -20.51
CA SER A 352 -22.03 -7.08 -20.96
C SER A 352 -23.17 -7.92 -21.52
N LYS A 353 -22.85 -8.96 -22.31
CA LYS A 353 -23.86 -9.91 -22.83
C LYS A 353 -24.54 -10.69 -21.73
N SER A 354 -23.80 -11.13 -20.70
CA SER A 354 -24.41 -11.86 -19.59
C SER A 354 -25.29 -10.96 -18.73
N ALA A 355 -24.86 -9.72 -18.46
CA ALA A 355 -25.63 -8.74 -17.70
C ALA A 355 -26.91 -8.35 -18.44
N GLU A 356 -26.83 -8.12 -19.76
CA GLU A 356 -28.01 -7.83 -20.59
C GLU A 356 -29.01 -8.98 -20.57
N LYS A 357 -28.54 -10.24 -20.69
CA LYS A 357 -29.41 -11.42 -20.62
C LYS A 357 -30.12 -11.53 -19.26
N LEU A 358 -29.40 -11.30 -18.16
CA LEU A 358 -29.97 -11.32 -16.81
C LEU A 358 -30.99 -10.18 -16.62
N SER A 359 -30.66 -8.98 -17.07
CA SER A 359 -31.55 -7.81 -17.02
C SER A 359 -32.85 -8.04 -17.80
N GLN A 360 -32.78 -8.64 -18.99
CA GLN A 360 -33.97 -9.02 -19.77
C GLN A 360 -34.84 -10.04 -19.04
N LYS A 361 -34.23 -11.07 -18.44
CA LYS A 361 -34.95 -12.09 -17.67
C LYS A 361 -35.64 -11.48 -16.44
N ARG A 362 -34.94 -10.63 -15.68
CA ARG A 362 -35.50 -9.87 -14.55
C ARG A 362 -36.65 -8.96 -14.98
N THR A 363 -36.53 -8.27 -16.11
CA THR A 363 -37.58 -7.38 -16.63
C THR A 363 -38.87 -8.13 -16.98
N LEU A 364 -38.75 -9.29 -17.63
CA LEU A 364 -39.91 -10.14 -17.94
C LEU A 364 -40.54 -10.71 -16.66
N ALA A 365 -39.71 -11.17 -15.73
CA ALA A 365 -40.17 -11.68 -14.45
C ALA A 365 -40.86 -10.61 -13.61
N ALA A 366 -40.40 -9.36 -13.66
CA ALA A 366 -40.98 -8.24 -12.95
C ALA A 366 -42.43 -7.98 -13.39
N GLN A 367 -42.68 -7.99 -14.71
CA GLN A 367 -44.02 -7.84 -15.27
C GLN A 367 -44.96 -8.98 -14.84
N GLU A 368 -44.47 -10.21 -14.89
CA GLU A 368 -45.26 -11.39 -14.53
C GLU A 368 -45.52 -11.46 -13.01
N LEU A 369 -44.53 -11.13 -12.19
CA LEU A 369 -44.66 -11.04 -10.74
C LEU A 369 -45.70 -9.99 -10.36
N SER A 370 -45.64 -8.80 -10.98
CA SER A 370 -46.62 -7.75 -10.75
C SER A 370 -48.05 -8.19 -11.08
N ARG A 371 -48.23 -8.86 -12.22
CA ARG A 371 -49.52 -9.41 -12.65
C ARG A 371 -50.06 -10.44 -11.64
N GLN A 372 -49.24 -11.40 -11.23
CA GLN A 372 -49.65 -12.46 -10.29
C GLN A 372 -49.99 -11.91 -8.90
N ILE A 373 -49.25 -10.91 -8.42
CA ILE A 373 -49.53 -10.27 -7.13
C ILE A 373 -50.88 -9.55 -7.18
N ILE A 374 -51.15 -8.75 -8.22
CA ILE A 374 -52.45 -8.07 -8.37
C ILE A 374 -53.60 -9.09 -8.41
N GLU A 375 -53.46 -10.20 -9.16
CA GLU A 375 -54.48 -11.24 -9.22
C GLU A 375 -54.76 -11.87 -7.83
N LYS A 376 -53.72 -12.13 -7.05
CA LYS A 376 -53.85 -12.67 -5.68
C LYS A 376 -54.48 -11.65 -4.73
N LEU A 377 -54.09 -10.37 -4.80
CA LEU A 377 -54.66 -9.31 -3.96
C LEU A 377 -56.15 -9.08 -4.24
N GLN A 378 -56.57 -9.16 -5.51
CA GLN A 378 -57.98 -9.09 -5.87
C GLN A 378 -58.79 -10.22 -5.23
N ARG A 379 -58.29 -11.46 -5.25
CA ARG A 379 -58.93 -12.62 -4.60
C ARG A 379 -59.00 -12.49 -3.07
N LEU A 380 -58.08 -11.75 -2.46
CA LEU A 380 -58.05 -11.45 -1.03
C LEU A 380 -58.95 -10.27 -0.64
N GLY A 381 -59.76 -9.75 -1.57
CA GLY A 381 -60.72 -8.68 -1.30
C GLY A 381 -60.14 -7.26 -1.44
N ILE A 382 -59.01 -7.10 -2.13
CA ILE A 382 -58.38 -5.80 -2.43
C ILE A 382 -58.48 -5.52 -3.95
N PRO A 383 -59.68 -5.17 -4.47
CA PRO A 383 -59.95 -5.16 -5.92
C PRO A 383 -59.22 -4.06 -6.69
N HIS A 384 -58.83 -2.96 -6.03
CA HIS A 384 -58.21 -1.79 -6.66
C HIS A 384 -56.69 -1.68 -6.38
N ALA A 385 -56.04 -2.77 -5.96
CA ALA A 385 -54.61 -2.77 -5.70
C ALA A 385 -53.80 -2.48 -6.99
N GLN A 386 -52.77 -1.65 -6.85
CA GLN A 386 -51.74 -1.44 -7.86
C GLN A 386 -50.41 -1.90 -7.29
N PHE A 387 -49.64 -2.64 -8.09
CA PHE A 387 -48.32 -3.13 -7.71
C PHE A 387 -47.45 -3.24 -8.97
N ASP A 388 -46.25 -2.69 -8.93
CA ASP A 388 -45.36 -2.55 -10.08
C ASP A 388 -43.91 -2.81 -9.64
N VAL A 389 -43.18 -3.63 -10.39
CA VAL A 389 -41.75 -3.92 -10.17
C VAL A 389 -40.98 -3.35 -11.35
N ARG A 390 -40.06 -2.43 -11.07
CA ARG A 390 -39.30 -1.72 -12.10
C ARG A 390 -37.83 -2.11 -12.06
N VAL A 391 -37.33 -2.57 -13.18
CA VAL A 391 -35.89 -2.78 -13.41
C VAL A 391 -35.38 -1.57 -14.18
N THR A 392 -34.45 -0.82 -13.59
CA THR A 392 -33.84 0.36 -14.20
C THR A 392 -32.36 0.14 -14.42
N GLN A 393 -31.81 0.75 -15.47
CA GLN A 393 -30.38 0.75 -15.77
C GLN A 393 -29.82 2.14 -15.48
N ASP A 394 -28.68 2.21 -14.82
CA ASP A 394 -28.00 3.46 -14.51
C ASP A 394 -26.84 3.68 -15.49
N GLU A 395 -26.92 4.74 -16.29
CA GLU A 395 -25.93 5.07 -17.32
C GLU A 395 -24.76 5.80 -16.64
N GLN A 396 -23.56 5.21 -16.72
CA GLN A 396 -22.37 5.74 -16.09
C GLN A 396 -21.21 5.76 -17.09
N ALA A 397 -20.52 6.90 -17.18
CA ALA A 397 -19.25 6.99 -17.88
C ALA A 397 -18.22 6.02 -17.25
N ASP A 398 -17.56 5.23 -18.10
CA ASP A 398 -16.65 4.14 -17.74
C ASP A 398 -17.33 2.95 -17.01
N GLY A 399 -18.65 2.82 -17.15
CA GLY A 399 -19.41 1.68 -16.65
C GLY A 399 -18.87 0.33 -17.15
N ALA A 400 -18.96 -0.71 -16.32
CA ALA A 400 -18.42 -2.04 -16.62
C ALA A 400 -19.19 -2.77 -17.72
N VAL A 401 -20.47 -2.42 -17.92
CA VAL A 401 -21.35 -2.99 -18.94
C VAL A 401 -21.44 -2.03 -20.13
N GLU A 402 -21.29 -2.53 -21.34
CA GLU A 402 -21.48 -1.78 -22.58
C GLU A 402 -22.61 -2.39 -23.42
N ILE A 403 -23.67 -1.61 -23.66
CA ILE A 403 -24.83 -2.00 -24.46
C ILE A 403 -25.07 -0.89 -25.48
N GLN A 404 -25.07 -1.22 -26.78
CA GLN A 404 -25.35 -0.26 -27.87
C GLN A 404 -24.54 1.05 -27.79
N HIS A 405 -23.24 0.96 -27.45
CA HIS A 405 -22.31 2.09 -27.28
C HIS A 405 -22.61 3.02 -26.09
N LYS A 406 -23.49 2.61 -25.18
CA LYS A 406 -23.68 3.23 -23.88
C LYS A 406 -23.07 2.36 -22.79
N GLN A 407 -22.59 3.01 -21.73
CA GLN A 407 -21.97 2.34 -20.60
C GLN A 407 -22.86 2.45 -19.37
N PHE A 408 -22.97 1.33 -18.64
CA PHE A 408 -23.86 1.20 -17.49
C PHE A 408 -23.09 0.68 -16.28
N VAL A 409 -23.60 1.02 -15.10
CA VAL A 409 -23.16 0.39 -13.86
C VAL A 409 -23.35 -1.12 -13.98
N GLY A 410 -22.35 -1.87 -13.54
CA GLY A 410 -22.45 -3.33 -13.47
C GLY A 410 -21.49 -3.87 -12.43
N ASP A 411 -21.97 -4.87 -11.71
CA ASP A 411 -21.22 -5.51 -10.65
C ASP A 411 -21.39 -7.04 -10.73
N HIS A 412 -20.98 -7.73 -9.67
CA HIS A 412 -21.11 -9.17 -9.57
C HIS A 412 -22.57 -9.69 -9.54
N SER A 413 -23.56 -8.82 -9.30
CA SER A 413 -24.99 -9.16 -9.26
C SER A 413 -25.70 -8.93 -10.60
N GLY A 414 -25.02 -8.28 -11.56
CA GLY A 414 -25.50 -8.04 -12.92
C GLY A 414 -25.91 -6.61 -13.13
#